data_AF-C8VSE5-F1
#
_entry.id   AF-C8VSE5-F1
#
_cell.length_a   1.000
_cell.length_b   1.000
_cell.length_c   1.000
_cell.angle_alpha   90.00
_cell.angle_beta   90.00
_cell.angle_gamma   90.00
#
_symmetry.space_group_name_H-M   'P 1'
#
loop_
_entity.id
_entity.type
_entity.pdbx_description
1 polymer ?
#
loop_
_entity_poly.entity_id
_entity_poly.type
_entity_poly.pdbx_seq_one_letter_code
_entity_poly.pdbx_strand_id
1 'polypeptide(L)'
;MSFGSPGGGATNVKPTPPERGSFPLDHDGECKHLIQSYLRCLKLQRGVNDEQCRRLAKGYLACRMDKNLMAPDDFRNLGLVFENDGDGSHAQAQAQTQVQTQSGSSSG
;
A
#
# COMPACT_ATOMS: atom_id res chain seq x y z
N MET A 1 -39.00 18.21 45.18
CA MET A 1 -39.05 17.59 43.83
C MET A 1 -37.64 17.74 43.26
N SER A 2 -36.77 16.73 43.08
CA SER A 2 -36.86 15.57 42.15
C SER A 2 -37.36 16.05 40.76
N PHE A 3 -36.79 15.76 39.59
CA PHE A 3 -36.45 14.47 38.97
C PHE A 3 -35.53 14.71 37.75
N GLY A 4 -34.60 13.80 37.43
CA GLY A 4 -34.16 13.58 36.03
C GLY A 4 -32.66 13.47 35.72
N SER A 5 -32.03 12.36 36.13
CA SER A 5 -30.80 11.65 35.68
C SER A 5 -29.78 12.23 34.65
N PRO A 6 -28.46 11.98 34.86
CA PRO A 6 -27.40 12.13 33.87
C PRO A 6 -27.33 10.90 32.94
N GLY A 7 -27.30 11.08 31.62
CA GLY A 7 -27.19 9.95 30.69
C GLY A 7 -27.53 10.28 29.24
N GLY A 8 -26.86 11.27 28.65
CA GLY A 8 -26.92 11.52 27.21
C GLY A 8 -25.97 10.59 26.47
N GLY A 9 -26.41 9.37 26.17
CA GLY A 9 -25.65 8.36 25.46
C GLY A 9 -25.06 8.89 24.15
N ALA A 10 -23.80 8.54 23.90
CA ALA A 10 -23.15 8.75 22.61
C ALA A 10 -24.06 8.15 21.52
N THR A 11 -24.63 9.03 20.69
CA THR A 11 -25.41 8.60 19.54
C THR A 11 -24.48 7.75 18.67
N ASN A 12 -24.80 6.46 18.55
CA ASN A 12 -24.19 5.56 17.58
C ASN A 12 -24.67 5.96 16.17
N VAL A 13 -24.28 7.15 15.75
CA VAL A 13 -24.27 7.54 14.35
C VAL A 13 -23.14 6.74 13.75
N LYS A 14 -23.46 5.64 13.07
CA LYS A 14 -22.51 5.06 12.13
C LYS A 14 -22.38 6.10 11.01
N PRO A 15 -21.25 6.82 10.91
CA PRO A 15 -21.11 7.79 9.84
C PRO A 15 -21.29 7.05 8.52
N THR A 16 -22.21 7.53 7.69
CA THR A 16 -22.33 7.10 6.30
C THR A 16 -21.02 7.44 5.59
N PRO A 17 -20.38 6.50 4.87
CA PRO A 17 -19.18 6.79 4.06
C PRO A 17 -19.54 7.91 3.07
N PRO A 18 -18.77 9.01 2.95
CA PRO A 18 -17.30 9.12 2.94
C PRO A 18 -16.69 9.95 4.09
N GLU A 19 -17.47 10.27 5.13
CA GLU A 19 -17.10 11.20 6.21
C GLU A 19 -15.97 10.74 7.14
N ARG A 20 -15.45 9.52 6.95
CA ARG A 20 -14.28 9.04 7.70
C ARG A 20 -12.99 9.01 6.91
N GLY A 21 -12.96 9.62 5.72
CA GLY A 21 -11.76 9.78 4.92
C GLY A 21 -11.15 8.43 4.55
N SER A 22 -11.27 8.04 3.28
CA SER A 22 -10.14 7.36 2.66
C SER A 22 -8.96 8.30 2.91
N PHE A 23 -8.11 7.93 3.87
CA PHE A 23 -6.97 8.71 4.28
C PHE A 23 -6.33 9.29 3.02
N PRO A 24 -5.96 10.58 2.93
CA PRO A 24 -5.47 11.24 1.69
C PRO A 24 -4.24 10.57 1.03
N LEU A 25 -3.78 9.44 1.57
CA LEU A 25 -2.77 8.50 1.10
C LEU A 25 -3.34 7.27 0.36
N ASP A 26 -4.66 7.12 0.24
CA ASP A 26 -5.34 6.05 -0.49
C ASP A 26 -5.88 6.61 -1.81
N HIS A 27 -4.95 6.94 -2.70
CA HIS A 27 -5.23 7.26 -4.09
C HIS A 27 -5.70 5.97 -4.77
N ASP A 28 -7.01 5.87 -5.04
CA ASP A 28 -7.70 4.89 -5.88
C ASP A 28 -7.52 3.38 -5.57
N GLY A 29 -6.79 3.03 -4.50
CA GLY A 29 -6.55 1.65 -4.12
C GLY A 29 -5.55 0.91 -5.03
N GLU A 30 -4.58 1.59 -5.64
CA GLU A 30 -3.56 1.03 -6.55
C GLU A 30 -2.86 -0.22 -5.97
N CYS A 31 -2.47 -0.17 -4.69
CA CYS A 31 -1.77 -1.27 -4.00
C CYS A 31 -2.71 -2.24 -3.27
N LYS A 32 -4.03 -2.13 -3.46
CA LYS A 32 -5.06 -2.89 -2.72
C LYS A 32 -4.95 -4.41 -2.92
N HIS A 33 -4.51 -4.84 -4.09
CA HIS A 33 -4.34 -6.27 -4.42
C HIS A 33 -3.23 -6.94 -3.59
N LEU A 34 -2.16 -6.20 -3.25
CA LEU A 34 -1.05 -6.69 -2.44
C LEU A 34 -1.45 -6.79 -0.96
N ILE A 35 -2.09 -5.76 -0.42
CA ILE A 35 -2.56 -5.80 0.98
C ILE A 35 -3.63 -6.88 1.19
N GLN A 36 -4.50 -7.13 0.21
CA GLN A 36 -5.46 -8.24 0.30
C GLN A 36 -4.75 -9.60 0.40
N SER A 37 -3.70 -9.80 -0.39
CA SER A 37 -2.89 -11.02 -0.35
C SER A 37 -2.18 -11.18 0.99
N TYR A 38 -1.60 -10.10 1.52
CA TYR A 38 -0.98 -10.09 2.86
C TYR A 38 -1.99 -10.42 3.97
N LEU A 39 -3.14 -9.76 3.98
CA LEU A 39 -4.19 -10.02 4.97
C LEU A 39 -4.75 -11.45 4.86
N ARG A 40 -4.83 -11.99 3.63
CA ARG A 40 -5.19 -13.39 3.43
C ARG A 40 -4.13 -14.32 4.01
N CYS A 41 -2.85 -14.02 3.80
CA CYS A 41 -1.74 -14.78 4.38
C CYS A 41 -1.80 -14.82 5.91
N LEU A 42 -1.97 -13.66 6.55
CA LEU A 42 -2.13 -13.59 8.01
C LEU A 42 -3.32 -14.42 8.50
N LYS A 43 -4.46 -14.37 7.79
CA LYS A 43 -5.63 -15.19 8.15
C LYS A 43 -5.34 -16.68 8.04
N LEU A 44 -4.61 -17.12 7.02
CA LEU A 44 -4.21 -18.51 6.83
C LEU A 44 -3.25 -18.98 7.92
N GLN A 45 -2.30 -18.12 8.31
CA GLN A 45 -1.31 -18.40 9.36
C GLN A 45 -1.80 -18.07 10.78
N ARG A 46 -3.13 -17.95 10.98
CA ARG A 46 -3.74 -17.65 12.30
C ARG A 46 -3.17 -16.40 13.00
N GLY A 47 -2.81 -15.38 12.21
CA GLY A 47 -2.23 -14.13 12.70
C GLY A 47 -0.72 -14.17 12.90
N VAL A 48 -0.05 -15.30 12.60
CA VAL A 48 1.40 -15.38 12.61
C VAL A 48 1.98 -14.71 11.37
N ASN A 49 2.98 -13.86 11.57
CA ASN A 49 3.67 -13.18 10.47
C ASN A 49 4.88 -13.99 10.00
N ASP A 50 4.58 -15.11 9.33
CA ASP A 50 5.59 -15.97 8.70
C ASP A 50 6.34 -15.27 7.57
N GLU A 51 7.47 -15.82 7.17
CA GLU A 51 8.31 -15.27 6.10
C GLU A 51 7.52 -15.04 4.80
N GLN A 52 6.59 -15.95 4.48
CA GLN A 52 5.69 -15.82 3.33
C GLN A 52 4.80 -14.57 3.41
N CYS A 53 4.26 -14.26 4.59
CA CYS A 53 3.44 -13.07 4.79
C CYS A 53 4.31 -11.80 4.80
N ARG A 54 5.52 -11.87 5.37
CA ARG A 54 6.47 -10.77 5.33
C ARG A 54 6.85 -10.40 3.89
N ARG A 55 7.06 -11.38 2.99
CA ARG A 55 7.33 -11.13 1.57
C ARG A 55 6.19 -10.37 0.88
N LEU A 56 4.94 -10.70 1.22
CA LEU A 56 3.76 -9.98 0.73
C LEU A 56 3.68 -8.55 1.29
N ALA A 57 4.03 -8.35 2.57
CA ALA A 57 4.11 -7.03 3.18
C ALA A 57 5.19 -6.15 2.52
N LYS A 58 6.35 -6.73 2.18
CA LYS A 58 7.41 -6.04 1.44
C LYS A 58 6.91 -5.48 0.12
N GLY A 59 6.25 -6.31 -0.69
CA GLY A 59 5.69 -5.88 -1.97
C GLY A 59 4.64 -4.76 -1.80
N TYR A 60 3.78 -4.87 -0.78
CA TYR A 60 2.80 -3.83 -0.49
C TYR A 60 3.44 -2.49 -0.14
N LEU A 61 4.45 -2.48 0.73
CA LEU A 61 5.16 -1.24 1.10
C LEU A 61 5.97 -0.69 -0.07
N ALA A 62 6.61 -1.55 -0.87
CA ALA A 62 7.29 -1.14 -2.10
C ALA A 62 6.35 -0.40 -3.06
N CYS A 63 5.15 -0.95 -3.29
CA CYS A 63 4.14 -0.31 -4.13
C CYS A 63 3.75 1.07 -3.61
N ARG A 64 3.63 1.25 -2.28
CA ARG A 64 3.31 2.55 -1.70
C ARG A 64 4.44 3.56 -1.87
N MET A 65 5.69 3.13 -1.76
CA MET A 65 6.85 4.00 -1.99
C MET A 65 6.95 4.41 -3.47
N ASP A 66 6.79 3.46 -4.40
CA ASP A 66 6.83 3.69 -5.85
C ASP A 66 5.74 4.68 -6.32
N LYS A 67 4.54 4.53 -5.77
CA LYS A 67 3.39 5.39 -6.08
C LYS A 67 3.39 6.71 -5.30
N ASN A 68 4.46 7.02 -4.57
CA ASN A 68 4.57 8.20 -3.70
C ASN A 68 3.41 8.30 -2.67
N LEU A 69 2.81 7.16 -2.32
CA LEU A 69 1.80 7.02 -1.26
C LEU A 69 2.45 6.86 0.12
N MET A 70 3.78 6.80 0.20
CA MET A 70 4.55 6.79 1.43
C MET A 70 5.95 7.33 1.14
N ALA A 71 6.59 7.96 2.13
CA ALA A 71 7.99 8.34 2.02
C ALA A 71 8.86 7.08 1.80
N PRO A 72 9.87 7.13 0.93
CA PRO A 72 10.79 6.02 0.73
C PRO A 72 11.60 5.79 2.02
N ASP A 73 11.60 4.55 2.50
CA ASP A 73 12.35 4.11 3.69
C ASP A 73 12.96 2.73 3.44
N ASP A 74 13.98 2.39 4.21
CA ASP A 74 14.66 1.10 4.11
C ASP A 74 13.80 -0.01 4.73
N PHE A 75 13.66 -1.14 4.03
CA PHE A 75 12.91 -2.30 4.53
C PHE A 75 13.43 -2.82 5.88
N ARG A 76 14.72 -2.60 6.17
CA ARG A 76 15.34 -2.96 7.46
C ARG A 76 14.75 -2.15 8.62
N ASN A 77 14.51 -0.86 8.42
CA ASN A 77 13.89 0.02 9.42
C ASN A 77 12.42 -0.35 9.66
N LEU A 78 11.77 -0.89 8.64
CA LEU A 78 10.39 -1.37 8.69
C LEU A 78 10.27 -2.80 9.27
N GLY A 79 11.37 -3.39 9.75
CA GLY A 79 11.39 -4.74 10.32
C GLY A 79 11.22 -5.87 9.30
N LEU A 80 11.41 -5.57 8.01
CA LEU A 80 11.31 -6.52 6.89
C LEU A 80 12.71 -6.94 6.40
N VAL A 81 13.46 -7.61 7.28
CA VAL A 81 14.76 -8.19 6.94
C VAL A 81 14.54 -9.63 6.47
N PHE A 82 15.09 -9.98 5.31
CA PHE A 82 15.09 -11.33 4.78
C PHE A 82 16.53 -11.75 4.50
N GLU A 83 16.95 -12.92 4.99
CA GLU A 83 18.30 -13.46 4.80
C GLU A 83 18.75 -13.63 3.33
N ASN A 84 17.84 -13.50 2.37
CA ASN A 84 18.12 -13.63 0.93
C ASN A 84 18.06 -12.31 0.14
N ASP A 85 17.78 -11.18 0.80
CA ASP A 85 17.77 -9.86 0.17
C ASP A 85 19.16 -9.20 0.30
N GLY A 86 20.15 -9.83 -0.33
CA GLY A 86 21.41 -9.17 -0.65
C GLY A 86 21.17 -8.25 -1.85
N ASP A 87 21.03 -6.95 -1.58
CA ASP A 87 21.26 -5.81 -2.48
C ASP A 87 20.50 -5.78 -3.84
N GLY A 88 19.66 -4.76 -4.03
CA GLY A 88 19.34 -4.25 -5.38
C GLY A 88 18.03 -4.67 -6.03
N SER A 89 16.89 -4.18 -5.54
CA SER A 89 15.67 -4.09 -6.36
C SER A 89 15.04 -2.70 -6.29
N HIS A 90 15.85 -1.70 -6.61
CA HIS A 90 15.42 -0.43 -7.19
C HIS A 90 16.07 -0.33 -8.57
N ALA A 91 15.53 -1.03 -9.59
CA ALA A 91 15.82 -0.75 -11.00
C ALA A 91 15.00 -1.63 -11.94
N GLN A 92 13.68 -1.41 -12.02
CA GLN A 92 12.98 -1.54 -13.30
C GLN A 92 12.06 -0.35 -13.48
N ALA A 93 12.70 0.82 -13.65
CA ALA A 93 12.18 1.87 -14.48
C ALA A 93 12.04 1.31 -15.91
N GLN A 94 10.85 0.84 -16.27
CA GLN A 94 10.49 0.71 -17.69
C GLN A 94 9.75 1.97 -18.10
N ALA A 95 10.55 3.04 -18.23
CA ALA A 95 10.32 4.04 -19.25
C ALA A 95 10.55 3.38 -20.62
N GLN A 96 9.49 2.87 -21.24
CA GLN A 96 9.46 2.54 -22.66
C GLN A 96 8.11 2.97 -23.23
N THR A 97 8.04 4.20 -23.75
CA THR A 97 7.53 4.52 -25.09
C THR A 97 7.56 6.04 -25.27
N GLN A 98 8.74 6.56 -25.63
CA GLN A 98 8.86 7.75 -26.47
C GLN A 98 10.02 7.51 -27.45
N VAL A 99 9.85 8.05 -28.66
CA VAL A 99 10.78 8.11 -29.81
C VAL A 99 10.65 7.00 -30.88
N GLN A 100 9.61 7.10 -31.71
CA GLN A 100 9.79 6.84 -33.14
C GLN A 100 9.43 8.09 -33.93
N THR A 101 10.35 9.06 -33.91
CA THR A 101 10.43 10.10 -34.94
C THR A 101 11.67 9.83 -35.78
N GLN A 102 11.47 9.86 -37.11
CA GLN A 102 12.47 10.14 -38.13
C GLN A 102 13.50 9.05 -38.44
N SER A 103 13.20 8.26 -39.47
CA SER A 103 14.20 7.86 -40.46
C SER A 103 13.77 8.45 -41.80
N GLY A 104 14.46 9.50 -42.22
CA GLY A 104 14.48 9.89 -43.62
C GLY A 104 15.24 8.84 -44.42
N SER A 105 14.80 8.59 -45.65
CA SER A 105 15.66 8.05 -46.71
C SER A 105 15.17 8.62 -48.03
N SER A 106 15.75 9.77 -48.35
CA SER A 106 16.06 10.22 -49.70
C SER A 106 16.63 9.08 -50.56
N SER A 107 16.16 8.94 -51.82
CA SER A 107 16.93 8.70 -53.06
C SER A 107 16.08 7.95 -54.09
N GLY A 108 15.82 8.56 -55.25
CA GLY A 108 15.13 7.95 -56.39
C GLY A 108 14.40 8.99 -57.23
#